data_AF-A0A524RRG3-F1
#
_entry.id   AF-A0A524RRG3-F1
#
_cell.length_a   1.000
_cell.length_b   1.000
_cell.length_c   1.000
_cell.angle_alpha   90.00
_cell.angle_beta   90.00
_cell.angle_gamma   90.00
#
_symmetry.space_group_name_H-M   'P 1'
#
loop_
_entity.id
_entity.type
_entity.pdbx_description
1 polymer ?
#
loop_
_entity_poly.entity_id
_entity_poly.type
_entity_poly.pdbx_seq_one_letter_code
_entity_poly.pdbx_strand_id
1 'polypeptide(L)'
;MPPEVGAEWRLPGRARSLPPSMAYRSPLPKVIPFFEITPERRALLNTIRFAEGTWKNGNPVGYRVIYGGGLFHDLQRHPDRVVYRWPYSSAAAGAYQFLPGTWRMAQKAMRLGDFGPTAQDQAALFLIQKRGGLALADRGKMTTDLAAKLAPEWASFPTQAGRSYYGQPVKRFAQLRSFYRHNLALLRRDSRNWSPLPKGIAQPPPALLAAPPRPVSRTLLPLSMPAPPALSRRGTPSLPSPPPRPPRLPLN
;
A
#
# COMPACT_ATOMS: atom_id res chain seq x y z
N MET A 1 -20.81 -26.88 64.37
CA MET A 1 -20.46 -28.16 63.73
C MET A 1 -21.34 -28.29 62.49
N PRO A 2 -20.80 -28.18 61.26
CA PRO A 2 -21.63 -28.23 60.07
C PRO A 2 -22.05 -29.68 59.74
N PRO A 3 -23.26 -29.89 59.19
CA PRO A 3 -23.75 -31.18 58.72
C PRO A 3 -23.42 -31.44 57.24
N GLU A 4 -23.51 -32.72 56.85
CA GLU A 4 -23.57 -33.21 55.47
C GLU A 4 -24.76 -32.66 54.70
N VAL A 5 -24.59 -32.44 53.39
CA VAL A 5 -25.62 -32.65 52.35
C VAL A 5 -24.94 -32.85 50.99
N GLY A 6 -25.23 -33.97 50.35
CA GLY A 6 -24.95 -34.20 48.93
C GLY A 6 -25.93 -33.46 48.04
N ALA A 7 -25.47 -33.04 46.84
CA ALA A 7 -26.34 -32.64 45.75
C ALA A 7 -25.64 -32.80 44.40
N GLU A 8 -26.05 -33.87 43.72
CA GLU A 8 -25.97 -34.16 42.31
C GLU A 8 -26.49 -32.97 41.46
N TRP A 9 -25.64 -32.33 40.65
CA TRP A 9 -26.09 -31.32 39.69
C TRP A 9 -26.44 -31.97 38.35
N ARG A 10 -27.74 -32.22 38.15
CA ARG A 10 -28.36 -32.55 36.86
C ARG A 10 -28.31 -31.36 35.90
N LEU A 11 -28.12 -31.66 34.61
CA LEU A 11 -28.30 -30.75 33.47
C LEU A 11 -29.76 -30.28 33.35
N PRO A 12 -30.02 -28.99 33.09
CA PRO A 12 -31.31 -28.57 32.55
C PRO A 12 -31.29 -28.57 31.01
N GLY A 13 -32.20 -29.36 30.44
CA GLY A 13 -33.17 -28.85 29.45
C GLY A 13 -32.65 -28.39 28.10
N ARG A 14 -32.89 -29.23 27.10
CA ARG A 14 -32.88 -28.90 25.66
C ARG A 14 -34.02 -27.90 25.36
N ALA A 15 -33.70 -26.70 24.85
CA ALA A 15 -34.65 -25.92 24.05
C ALA A 15 -33.96 -24.88 23.12
N ARG A 16 -34.36 -24.97 21.85
CA ARG A 16 -34.23 -24.00 20.73
C ARG A 16 -32.84 -23.82 20.12
N SER A 17 -32.62 -24.60 19.07
CA SER A 17 -31.74 -24.27 17.95
C SER A 17 -32.02 -22.85 17.45
N LEU A 18 -31.10 -21.93 17.76
CA LEU A 18 -30.97 -20.66 17.05
C LEU A 18 -30.65 -20.98 15.58
N PRO A 19 -31.23 -20.27 14.60
CA PRO A 19 -30.78 -20.42 13.22
C PRO A 19 -29.30 -20.02 13.18
N PRO A 20 -28.43 -20.75 12.46
CA PRO A 20 -27.05 -20.34 12.31
C PRO A 20 -27.07 -18.95 11.68
N SER A 21 -26.72 -17.93 12.47
CA SER A 21 -26.42 -16.60 11.96
C SER A 21 -25.40 -16.81 10.88
N MET A 22 -25.80 -16.47 9.66
CA MET A 22 -25.01 -16.50 8.44
C MET A 22 -23.70 -15.76 8.73
N ALA A 23 -22.70 -16.51 9.19
CA ALA A 23 -21.35 -16.04 9.32
C ALA A 23 -20.92 -15.78 7.89
N TYR A 24 -21.03 -14.53 7.46
CA TYR A 24 -20.44 -14.03 6.24
C TYR A 24 -18.91 -14.03 6.43
N ARG A 25 -18.33 -15.23 6.60
CA ARG A 25 -16.96 -15.51 6.16
C ARG A 25 -17.07 -15.75 4.67
N SER A 26 -17.34 -14.69 3.90
CA SER A 26 -17.01 -14.75 2.49
C SER A 26 -15.51 -14.96 2.41
N PRO A 27 -15.02 -16.06 1.81
CA PRO A 27 -13.63 -16.09 1.40
C PRO A 27 -13.43 -14.90 0.48
N LEU A 28 -12.42 -14.07 0.76
CA LEU A 28 -12.07 -12.97 -0.12
C LEU A 28 -11.97 -13.51 -1.55
N PRO A 29 -12.56 -12.84 -2.55
CA PRO A 29 -12.53 -13.32 -3.91
C PRO A 29 -11.07 -13.60 -4.32
N LYS A 30 -10.87 -14.67 -5.10
CA LYS A 30 -9.55 -15.16 -5.54
C LYS A 30 -8.74 -14.08 -6.30
N VAL A 31 -9.42 -13.01 -6.74
CA VAL A 31 -8.87 -11.73 -7.17
C VAL A 31 -9.65 -10.64 -6.44
N ILE A 32 -8.97 -9.79 -5.66
CA ILE A 32 -9.59 -8.59 -5.12
C ILE A 32 -9.61 -7.55 -6.24
N PRO A 33 -10.78 -7.04 -6.67
CA PRO A 33 -10.83 -5.99 -7.68
C PRO A 33 -10.09 -4.74 -7.17
N PHE A 34 -9.60 -3.92 -8.10
CA PHE A 34 -9.05 -2.61 -7.76
C PHE A 34 -10.08 -1.82 -6.95
N PHE A 35 -9.64 -1.23 -5.84
CA PHE A 35 -10.46 -0.35 -5.03
C PHE A 35 -10.66 0.97 -5.75
N GLU A 36 -11.92 1.37 -5.90
CA GLU A 36 -12.25 2.75 -6.24
C GLU A 36 -11.64 3.71 -5.19
N ILE A 37 -11.02 4.79 -5.64
CA ILE A 37 -10.43 5.79 -4.74
C ILE A 37 -11.35 7.01 -4.67
N THR A 38 -12.33 6.95 -3.77
CA THR A 38 -13.20 8.08 -3.44
C THR A 38 -12.42 9.20 -2.73
N PRO A 39 -12.98 10.42 -2.62
CA PRO A 39 -12.38 11.49 -1.82
C PRO A 39 -12.07 11.07 -0.38
N GLU A 40 -12.94 10.27 0.24
CA GLU A 40 -12.78 9.76 1.61
C GLU A 40 -11.59 8.81 1.73
N ARG A 41 -11.47 7.88 0.77
CA ARG A 41 -10.35 6.93 0.69
C ARG A 41 -9.05 7.66 0.39
N ARG A 42 -9.05 8.60 -0.56
CA ARG A 42 -7.88 9.45 -0.86
C ARG A 42 -7.45 10.27 0.35
N ALA A 43 -8.38 10.87 1.09
CA ALA A 43 -8.08 11.61 2.31
C ALA A 43 -7.46 10.72 3.39
N LEU A 44 -7.93 9.47 3.51
CA LEU A 44 -7.34 8.51 4.45
C LEU A 44 -5.92 8.11 4.02
N LEU A 45 -5.73 7.78 2.75
CA LEU A 45 -4.41 7.49 2.19
C LEU A 45 -3.42 8.65 2.43
N ASN A 46 -3.85 9.89 2.19
CA ASN A 46 -3.04 11.08 2.45
C ASN A 46 -2.74 11.25 3.95
N THR A 47 -3.70 10.93 4.83
CA THR A 47 -3.49 10.93 6.28
C THR A 47 -2.44 9.90 6.71
N ILE A 48 -2.43 8.71 6.11
CA ILE A 48 -1.41 7.70 6.37
C ILE A 48 -0.03 8.22 5.93
N ARG A 49 0.06 8.77 4.71
CA ARG A 49 1.29 9.40 4.22
C ARG A 49 1.79 10.50 5.16
N PHE A 50 0.89 11.31 5.70
CA PHE A 50 1.23 12.35 6.68
C PHE A 50 1.77 11.75 7.98
N ALA A 51 1.14 10.70 8.48
CA ALA A 51 1.55 10.04 9.71
C ALA A 51 2.94 9.40 9.57
N GLU A 52 3.20 8.77 8.44
CA GLU A 52 4.48 8.15 8.06
C GLU A 52 5.56 9.16 7.62
N GLY A 53 5.23 10.45 7.50
CA GLY A 53 6.19 11.51 7.11
C GLY A 53 6.52 11.56 5.61
N THR A 54 5.76 10.85 4.77
CA THR A 54 5.92 10.77 3.31
C THR A 54 4.98 11.70 2.55
N TRP A 55 4.06 12.39 3.24
CA TRP A 55 3.23 13.44 2.65
C TRP A 55 4.08 14.66 2.31
N LYS A 56 4.23 14.94 1.01
CA LYS A 56 4.97 16.08 0.46
C LYS A 56 4.03 17.02 -0.27
N ASN A 57 2.95 17.44 0.40
CA ASN A 57 1.91 18.31 -0.17
C ASN A 57 1.31 17.73 -1.46
N GLY A 58 1.03 16.42 -1.47
CA GLY A 58 0.51 15.71 -2.64
C GLY A 58 1.58 15.29 -3.66
N ASN A 59 2.82 15.79 -3.55
CA ASN A 59 3.87 15.48 -4.52
C ASN A 59 4.15 13.94 -4.61
N PRO A 60 4.26 13.38 -5.83
CA PRO A 60 4.55 11.96 -6.04
C PRO A 60 5.88 11.47 -5.46
N VAL A 61 6.81 12.36 -5.12
CA VAL A 61 8.09 11.99 -4.48
C VAL A 61 7.90 11.21 -3.18
N GLY A 62 6.76 11.39 -2.49
CA GLY A 62 6.40 10.61 -1.31
C GLY A 62 6.34 9.09 -1.55
N TYR A 63 6.00 8.66 -2.76
CA TYR A 63 5.97 7.23 -3.15
C TYR A 63 7.37 6.61 -3.31
N ARG A 64 8.41 7.44 -3.23
CA ARG A 64 9.82 7.04 -3.38
C ARG A 64 10.62 7.14 -2.08
N VAL A 65 9.97 7.43 -0.96
CA VAL A 65 10.67 7.60 0.33
C VAL A 65 11.02 6.23 0.92
N ILE A 66 12.29 6.02 1.28
CA ILE A 66 12.72 4.92 2.15
C ILE A 66 12.79 5.38 3.60
N TYR A 67 12.72 4.42 4.52
CA TYR A 67 12.94 4.65 5.94
C TYR A 67 14.18 5.53 6.17
N GLY A 68 14.02 6.53 7.05
CA GLY A 68 15.09 7.50 7.30
C GLY A 68 15.20 8.64 6.30
N GLY A 69 14.25 8.77 5.36
CA GLY A 69 14.03 9.98 4.54
C GLY A 69 14.77 10.02 3.20
N GLY A 70 15.56 8.99 2.87
CA GLY A 70 16.18 8.87 1.54
C GLY A 70 15.15 8.59 0.44
N LEU A 71 15.61 8.57 -0.80
CA LEU A 71 14.78 8.23 -1.96
C LEU A 71 15.31 6.99 -2.68
N PHE A 72 14.40 6.25 -3.32
CA PHE A 72 14.71 5.23 -4.32
C PHE A 72 14.10 5.62 -5.68
N HIS A 73 14.70 5.15 -6.77
CA HIS A 73 14.31 5.59 -8.13
C HIS A 73 13.46 4.56 -8.88
N ASP A 74 13.84 3.28 -8.80
CA ASP A 74 13.17 2.18 -9.48
C ASP A 74 11.83 1.84 -8.80
N LEU A 75 10.74 1.97 -9.53
CA LEU A 75 9.39 1.64 -9.07
C LEU A 75 8.90 0.28 -9.59
N GLN A 76 9.72 -0.50 -10.30
CA GLN A 76 9.31 -1.83 -10.77
C GLN A 76 9.12 -2.82 -9.62
N ARG A 77 9.80 -2.60 -8.49
CA ARG A 77 9.72 -3.44 -7.29
C ARG A 77 9.94 -2.64 -6.02
N HIS A 78 9.52 -3.22 -4.90
CA HIS A 78 9.91 -2.73 -3.59
C HIS A 78 11.45 -2.78 -3.46
N PRO A 79 12.11 -1.76 -2.90
CA PRO A 79 13.58 -1.69 -2.90
C PRO A 79 14.26 -2.72 -2.00
N ASP A 80 13.51 -3.36 -1.08
CA ASP A 80 13.98 -4.41 -0.16
C ASP A 80 15.30 -4.08 0.57
N ARG A 81 15.52 -2.77 0.80
CA ARG A 81 16.76 -2.24 1.38
C ARG A 81 16.54 -1.87 2.83
N VAL A 82 17.25 -2.54 3.73
CA VAL A 82 17.30 -2.18 5.15
C VAL A 82 18.15 -0.91 5.33
N VAL A 83 17.58 0.06 6.04
CA VAL A 83 18.29 1.26 6.50
C VAL A 83 18.45 1.18 8.01
N TYR A 84 19.67 1.38 8.49
CA TYR A 84 20.03 1.35 9.91
C TYR A 84 20.09 2.79 10.44
N ARG A 85 19.27 3.13 11.44
CA ARG A 85 19.26 4.43 12.12
C ARG A 85 18.98 4.25 13.60
N TRP A 86 19.99 4.38 14.44
CA TRP A 86 19.86 4.20 15.88
C TRP A 86 18.64 4.97 16.44
N PRO A 87 17.74 4.32 17.20
CA PRO A 87 17.83 2.95 17.74
C PRO A 87 17.15 1.87 16.86
N TYR A 88 16.66 2.20 15.67
CA TYR A 88 15.86 1.29 14.84
C TYR A 88 16.54 0.91 13.52
N SER A 89 16.08 -0.18 12.91
CA SER A 89 16.46 -0.55 11.54
C SER A 89 15.20 -1.01 10.83
N SER A 90 15.01 -0.55 9.59
CA SER A 90 13.79 -0.86 8.84
C SER A 90 14.05 -0.85 7.34
N ALA A 91 13.37 -1.74 6.64
CA ALA A 91 13.30 -1.77 5.18
C ALA A 91 12.02 -1.09 4.65
N ALA A 92 11.35 -0.29 5.48
CA ALA A 92 10.12 0.37 5.08
C ALA A 92 10.34 1.31 3.89
N ALA A 93 9.47 1.24 2.89
CA ALA A 93 9.56 2.09 1.71
C ALA A 93 8.20 2.50 1.14
N GLY A 94 8.23 3.53 0.30
CA GLY A 94 7.08 4.07 -0.37
C GLY A 94 6.23 5.00 0.50
N ALA A 95 5.14 5.49 -0.09
CA ALA A 95 4.23 6.44 0.52
C ALA A 95 3.62 5.90 1.82
N TYR A 96 3.44 4.59 1.90
CA TYR A 96 2.81 3.93 3.05
C TYR A 96 3.80 3.13 3.89
N GLN A 97 5.12 3.32 3.68
CA GLN A 97 6.19 2.70 4.45
C GLN A 97 6.02 1.17 4.59
N PHE A 98 5.72 0.49 3.48
CA PHE A 98 5.54 -0.97 3.48
C PHE A 98 6.83 -1.67 3.88
N LEU A 99 6.73 -2.68 4.73
CA LEU A 99 7.80 -3.66 4.94
C LEU A 99 7.79 -4.70 3.81
N PRO A 100 8.95 -5.31 3.45
CA PRO A 100 9.05 -6.29 2.37
C PRO A 100 8.01 -7.42 2.44
N GLY A 101 7.78 -7.99 3.63
CA GLY A 101 6.80 -9.05 3.83
C GLY A 101 5.36 -8.59 3.60
N THR A 102 5.00 -7.41 4.12
CA THR A 102 3.68 -6.82 3.95
C THR A 102 3.43 -6.47 2.48
N TRP A 103 4.42 -5.88 1.80
CA TRP A 103 4.33 -5.61 0.37
C TRP A 103 4.10 -6.89 -0.44
N ARG A 104 4.91 -7.93 -0.21
CA ARG A 104 4.78 -9.21 -0.94
C ARG A 104 3.41 -9.85 -0.75
N MET A 105 2.84 -9.78 0.45
CA MET A 105 1.48 -10.23 0.73
C MET A 105 0.45 -9.47 -0.12
N ALA A 106 0.48 -8.14 -0.08
CA ALA A 106 -0.46 -7.29 -0.81
C ALA A 106 -0.30 -7.46 -2.33
N GLN A 107 0.95 -7.46 -2.81
CA GLN A 107 1.31 -7.67 -4.21
C GLN A 107 0.73 -8.99 -4.74
N LYS A 108 0.87 -10.09 -3.99
CA LYS A 108 0.31 -11.39 -4.37
C LYS A 108 -1.23 -11.38 -4.34
N ALA A 109 -1.83 -10.84 -3.28
CA ALA A 109 -3.29 -10.84 -3.10
C ALA A 109 -4.01 -10.01 -4.17
N MET A 110 -3.38 -8.91 -4.62
CA MET A 110 -3.95 -7.97 -5.58
C MET A 110 -3.36 -8.09 -6.99
N ARG A 111 -2.36 -8.97 -7.19
CA ARG A 111 -1.63 -9.15 -8.47
C ARG A 111 -1.03 -7.84 -8.99
N LEU A 112 -0.39 -7.07 -8.11
CA LEU A 112 0.24 -5.79 -8.46
C LEU A 112 1.53 -6.04 -9.25
N GLY A 113 1.64 -5.40 -10.42
CA GLY A 113 2.76 -5.60 -11.35
C GLY A 113 4.01 -4.78 -11.03
N ASP A 114 3.88 -3.73 -10.24
CA ASP A 114 4.96 -2.81 -9.89
C ASP A 114 4.81 -2.29 -8.45
N PHE A 115 5.74 -1.43 -8.03
CA PHE A 115 5.70 -0.67 -6.78
C PHE A 115 5.44 0.83 -7.04
N GLY A 116 4.73 1.16 -8.13
CA GLY A 116 4.35 2.51 -8.51
C GLY A 116 3.26 3.11 -7.60
N PRO A 117 2.92 4.40 -7.78
CA PRO A 117 1.94 5.08 -6.93
C PRO A 117 0.58 4.39 -6.85
N THR A 118 0.03 3.98 -8.00
CA THR A 118 -1.25 3.26 -8.06
C THR A 118 -1.19 1.94 -7.31
N ALA A 119 -0.13 1.15 -7.51
CA ALA A 119 0.02 -0.14 -6.83
C ALA A 119 0.17 0.03 -5.31
N GLN A 120 0.92 1.05 -4.87
CA GLN A 120 1.04 1.38 -3.45
C GLN A 120 -0.30 1.81 -2.83
N ASP A 121 -1.09 2.63 -3.51
CA ASP A 121 -2.44 3.03 -3.06
C ASP A 121 -3.36 1.82 -2.88
N GLN A 122 -3.34 0.93 -3.86
CA GLN A 122 -4.15 -0.28 -3.86
C GLN A 122 -3.75 -1.24 -2.74
N ALA A 123 -2.44 -1.46 -2.55
CA ALA A 123 -1.93 -2.24 -1.44
C ALA A 123 -2.34 -1.65 -0.07
N ALA A 124 -2.32 -0.32 0.08
CA ALA A 124 -2.75 0.33 1.32
C ALA A 124 -4.25 0.15 1.56
N LEU A 125 -5.09 0.31 0.53
CA LEU A 125 -6.53 0.06 0.62
C LEU A 125 -6.86 -1.40 0.94
N PHE A 126 -6.08 -2.34 0.40
CA PHE A 126 -6.18 -3.75 0.77
C PHE A 126 -5.89 -3.98 2.26
N LEU A 127 -4.83 -3.40 2.81
CA LEU A 127 -4.54 -3.52 4.24
C LEU A 127 -5.62 -2.87 5.11
N ILE A 128 -6.14 -1.70 4.69
CA ILE A 128 -7.28 -1.05 5.35
C ILE A 128 -8.51 -1.99 5.37
N GLN A 129 -8.85 -2.61 4.23
CA GLN A 129 -9.93 -3.60 4.14
C GLN A 129 -9.67 -4.82 5.04
N LYS A 130 -8.46 -5.37 5.02
CA LYS A 130 -8.05 -6.51 5.83
C LYS A 130 -8.18 -6.24 7.33
N ARG A 131 -8.04 -4.99 7.76
CA ARG A 131 -8.26 -4.55 9.16
C ARG A 131 -9.71 -4.19 9.47
N GLY A 132 -10.63 -4.32 8.52
CA GLY A 132 -12.02 -3.92 8.67
C GLY A 132 -12.23 -2.40 8.72
N GLY A 133 -11.25 -1.63 8.23
CA GLY A 133 -11.26 -0.17 8.26
C GLY A 133 -11.93 0.49 7.05
N LEU A 134 -12.12 -0.22 5.93
CA LEU A 134 -12.58 0.40 4.69
C LEU A 134 -14.00 0.98 4.81
N ALA A 135 -14.94 0.20 5.36
CA ALA A 135 -16.31 0.67 5.59
C ALA A 135 -16.40 1.85 6.58
N LEU A 136 -15.42 2.00 7.47
CA LEU A 136 -15.32 3.17 8.35
C LEU A 136 -14.74 4.37 7.61
N ALA A 137 -13.73 4.14 6.77
CA ALA A 137 -13.14 5.17 5.91
C ALA A 137 -14.20 5.78 4.99
N ASP A 138 -15.06 4.95 4.41
CA ASP A 138 -16.13 5.34 3.49
C ASP A 138 -17.20 6.23 4.15
N ARG A 139 -17.28 6.27 5.50
CA ARG A 139 -18.16 7.21 6.23
C ARG A 139 -17.64 8.65 6.22
N GLY A 140 -16.43 8.89 5.72
CA GLY A 140 -15.84 10.24 5.64
C GLY A 140 -15.48 10.85 6.98
N LYS A 141 -15.17 10.02 8.00
CA LYS A 141 -14.84 10.46 9.36
C LYS A 141 -13.62 9.74 9.90
N MET A 142 -12.61 10.50 10.34
CA MET A 142 -11.47 9.95 11.08
C MET A 142 -11.84 9.77 12.55
N THR A 143 -12.19 8.55 12.94
CA THR A 143 -12.55 8.15 14.31
C THR A 143 -11.39 7.45 15.02
N THR A 144 -11.44 7.38 16.35
CA THR A 144 -10.45 6.64 17.15
C THR A 144 -10.48 5.14 16.83
N ASP A 145 -11.66 4.57 16.61
CA ASP A 145 -11.80 3.17 16.18
C ASP A 145 -11.14 2.92 14.82
N LEU A 146 -11.36 3.80 13.82
CA LEU A 146 -10.66 3.70 12.54
C LEU A 146 -9.14 3.78 12.76
N ALA A 147 -8.66 4.77 13.52
CA ALA A 147 -7.22 4.90 13.79
C ALA A 147 -6.65 3.63 14.47
N ALA A 148 -7.35 3.10 15.46
CA ALA A 148 -6.96 1.91 16.21
C ALA A 148 -6.91 0.65 15.34
N LYS A 149 -7.82 0.51 14.35
CA LYS A 149 -7.78 -0.58 13.38
C LYS A 149 -6.55 -0.53 12.47
N LEU A 150 -6.04 0.66 12.19
CA LEU A 150 -4.88 0.88 11.33
C LEU A 150 -3.54 0.77 12.08
N ALA A 151 -3.52 0.98 13.40
CA ALA A 151 -2.32 0.93 14.23
C ALA A 151 -1.44 -0.34 14.07
N PRO A 152 -2.00 -1.55 13.85
CA PRO A 152 -1.20 -2.75 13.61
C PRO A 152 -0.60 -2.87 12.20
N GLU A 153 -0.84 -1.91 11.30
CA GLU A 153 -0.21 -1.84 9.97
C GLU A 153 0.75 -0.65 9.87
N TRP A 154 0.43 0.47 10.55
CA TRP A 154 1.21 1.70 10.53
C TRP A 154 1.58 2.11 11.96
N ALA A 155 2.88 2.04 12.27
CA ALA A 155 3.41 2.31 13.61
C ALA A 155 3.15 3.75 14.09
N SER A 156 2.91 4.68 13.17
CA SER A 156 2.58 6.06 13.46
C SER A 156 1.15 6.28 13.97
N PHE A 157 0.26 5.27 13.88
CA PHE A 157 -1.13 5.37 14.31
C PHE A 157 -1.33 4.94 15.78
N PRO A 158 -2.16 5.67 16.55
CA PRO A 158 -2.46 5.30 17.93
C PRO A 158 -3.48 4.16 18.01
N THR A 159 -3.29 3.26 18.98
CA THR A 159 -4.30 2.29 19.42
C THR A 159 -5.48 2.97 20.12
N GLN A 160 -6.49 2.21 20.54
CA GLN A 160 -7.64 2.73 21.29
C GLN A 160 -7.22 3.46 22.58
N ALA A 161 -6.14 3.02 23.22
CA ALA A 161 -5.56 3.65 24.40
C ALA A 161 -4.65 4.86 24.07
N GLY A 162 -4.60 5.32 22.82
CA GLY A 162 -3.80 6.46 22.40
C GLY A 162 -2.29 6.20 22.27
N ARG A 163 -1.85 4.96 22.52
CA ARG A 163 -0.43 4.53 22.53
C ARG A 163 -0.04 3.76 21.27
N SER A 164 1.26 3.59 21.05
CA SER A 164 1.82 2.78 19.97
C SER A 164 1.45 1.31 20.06
N TYR A 165 1.30 0.67 18.91
CA TYR A 165 1.26 -0.79 18.82
C TYR A 165 2.67 -1.41 18.98
N TYR A 166 3.73 -0.70 18.56
CA TYR A 166 5.10 -1.22 18.49
C TYR A 166 6.08 -0.57 19.48
N GLY A 167 5.58 0.22 20.44
CA GLY A 167 6.44 1.00 21.34
C GLY A 167 7.21 2.15 20.67
N GLN A 168 6.84 2.51 19.43
CA GLN A 168 7.42 3.61 18.67
C GLN A 168 6.57 4.90 18.82
N PRO A 169 7.13 6.10 18.61
CA PRO A 169 6.35 7.33 18.64
C PRO A 169 5.14 7.31 17.69
N VAL A 170 3.97 7.71 18.19
CA VAL A 170 2.73 7.82 17.39
C VAL A 170 2.34 9.29 17.16
N LYS A 171 1.56 9.55 16.12
CA LYS A 171 0.88 10.84 15.95
C LYS A 171 -0.28 10.94 16.94
N ARG A 172 -0.51 12.15 17.47
CA ARG A 172 -1.70 12.41 18.29
C ARG A 172 -2.94 12.27 17.41
N PHE A 173 -3.96 11.57 17.89
CA PHE A 173 -5.21 11.37 17.13
C PHE A 173 -5.83 12.69 16.63
N ALA A 174 -5.77 13.76 17.44
CA ALA A 174 -6.26 15.08 17.05
C ALA A 174 -5.56 15.63 15.80
N GLN A 175 -4.25 15.38 15.63
CA GLN A 175 -3.49 15.81 14.45
C GLN A 175 -3.92 15.03 13.21
N LEU A 176 -4.07 13.70 13.32
CA LEU A 176 -4.57 12.84 12.24
C LEU A 176 -5.97 13.28 11.79
N ARG A 177 -6.87 13.51 12.75
CA ARG A 177 -8.24 13.96 12.49
C ARG A 177 -8.29 15.33 11.83
N SER A 178 -7.46 16.27 12.30
CA SER A 178 -7.37 17.62 11.72
C SER A 178 -6.90 17.56 10.27
N PHE A 179 -5.81 16.84 10.00
CA PHE A 179 -5.27 16.65 8.66
C PHE A 179 -6.29 15.99 7.73
N TYR A 180 -6.89 14.87 8.14
CA TYR A 180 -7.91 14.17 7.36
C TYR A 180 -9.07 15.08 6.98
N ARG A 181 -9.63 15.82 7.96
CA ARG A 181 -10.77 16.72 7.73
C ARG A 181 -10.43 17.81 6.73
N HIS A 182 -9.26 18.43 6.86
CA HIS A 182 -8.82 19.47 5.94
C HIS A 182 -8.61 18.92 4.52
N ASN A 183 -7.91 17.79 4.40
CA ASN A 183 -7.62 17.18 3.11
C ASN A 183 -8.90 16.70 2.40
N LEU A 184 -9.83 16.07 3.13
CA LEU A 184 -11.12 15.66 2.60
C LEU A 184 -11.95 16.85 2.09
N ALA A 185 -11.92 17.97 2.81
CA ALA A 185 -12.64 19.18 2.39
C ALA A 185 -12.10 19.72 1.06
N LEU A 186 -10.78 19.70 0.85
CA LEU A 186 -10.16 20.07 -0.43
C LEU A 186 -10.58 19.12 -1.55
N LEU A 187 -10.43 17.81 -1.33
CA LEU A 187 -10.77 16.79 -2.33
C LEU A 187 -12.25 16.85 -2.76
N ARG A 188 -13.16 17.08 -1.81
CA ARG A 188 -14.59 17.26 -2.10
C ARG A 188 -14.92 18.59 -2.79
N ARG A 189 -14.09 19.63 -2.65
CA ARG A 189 -14.22 20.87 -3.43
C ARG A 189 -13.78 20.61 -4.87
N ASP A 190 -12.59 20.03 -5.04
CA ASP A 190 -12.03 19.73 -6.36
C ASP A 190 -12.94 18.79 -7.16
N SER A 191 -13.48 17.75 -6.51
CA SER A 191 -14.41 16.80 -7.14
C SER A 191 -15.73 17.44 -7.56
N ARG A 192 -16.17 18.52 -6.89
CA ARG A 192 -17.38 19.27 -7.27
C ARG A 192 -17.10 20.29 -8.37
N ASN A 193 -15.90 20.85 -8.38
CA ASN A 193 -15.46 21.79 -9.41
C ASN A 193 -15.11 21.08 -10.73
N TRP A 194 -14.80 19.78 -10.67
CA TRP A 194 -14.72 18.92 -11.85
C TRP A 194 -16.12 18.62 -12.40
N SER A 195 -16.56 19.40 -13.38
CA SER A 195 -17.65 19.01 -14.26
C SER A 195 -17.11 18.01 -15.30
N PRO A 196 -17.70 16.82 -15.48
CA PRO A 196 -17.60 16.14 -16.77
C PRO A 196 -18.09 17.14 -17.82
N LEU A 197 -17.44 17.20 -18.99
CA LEU A 197 -17.89 18.01 -20.12
C LEU A 197 -19.44 18.03 -20.20
N PRO A 198 -20.08 19.20 -20.43
CA PRO A 198 -21.53 19.25 -20.53
C PRO A 198 -22.01 18.18 -21.53
N LYS A 199 -23.02 17.40 -21.14
CA LYS A 199 -23.68 16.36 -21.96
C LYS A 199 -24.37 16.97 -23.19
N GLY A 200 -23.58 17.56 -24.09
CA GLY A 200 -24.09 18.40 -25.17
C GLY A 200 -23.09 18.73 -26.28
N ILE A 201 -21.83 18.28 -26.20
CA ILE A 201 -21.03 18.14 -27.42
C ILE A 201 -21.21 16.70 -27.85
N ALA A 202 -22.09 16.51 -28.83
CA ALA A 202 -22.21 15.24 -29.55
C ALA A 202 -20.79 14.75 -29.87
N GLN A 203 -20.49 13.50 -29.53
CA GLN A 203 -19.32 12.86 -30.13
C GLN A 203 -19.45 13.07 -31.64
N PRO A 204 -18.42 13.57 -32.34
CA PRO A 204 -18.46 13.57 -33.79
C PRO A 204 -18.77 12.13 -34.22
N PRO A 205 -19.72 11.93 -35.15
CA PRO A 205 -20.09 10.59 -35.56
C PRO A 205 -18.84 9.81 -35.96
N PRO A 206 -18.77 8.50 -35.69
CA PRO A 206 -17.66 7.69 -36.14
C PRO A 206 -17.51 7.91 -37.64
N ALA A 207 -16.35 8.39 -38.07
CA ALA A 207 -16.06 8.62 -39.47
C ALA A 207 -16.34 7.32 -40.23
N LEU A 208 -17.37 7.34 -41.06
CA LEU A 208 -17.70 6.27 -41.98
C LEU A 208 -16.54 6.21 -43.00
N LEU A 209 -15.78 5.12 -42.96
CA LEU A 209 -14.85 4.65 -44.01
C LEU A 209 -13.89 5.69 -44.61
N ALA A 210 -12.62 5.58 -44.24
CA ALA A 210 -11.54 5.69 -45.21
C ALA A 210 -10.62 4.49 -45.04
N ALA A 211 -10.59 3.62 -46.06
CA ALA A 211 -9.63 2.53 -46.15
C ALA A 211 -8.19 3.07 -46.00
N PRO A 212 -7.24 2.30 -45.42
CA PRO A 212 -5.86 2.74 -45.39
C PRO A 212 -5.33 2.92 -46.82
N PRO A 213 -4.52 3.95 -47.10
CA PRO A 213 -3.86 4.07 -48.39
C PRO A 213 -2.98 2.84 -48.63
N ARG A 214 -3.02 2.33 -49.87
CA ARG A 214 -2.20 1.19 -50.33
C ARG A 214 -0.72 1.46 -50.03
N PRO A 215 0.09 0.43 -49.72
CA PRO A 215 1.52 0.61 -49.53
C PRO A 215 2.14 1.08 -50.85
N VAL A 216 2.79 2.25 -50.82
CA VAL A 216 3.64 2.72 -51.91
C VAL A 216 4.90 1.87 -51.88
N SER A 217 5.17 1.12 -52.94
CA SER A 217 6.42 0.38 -53.10
C SER A 217 7.59 1.34 -53.02
N ARG A 218 8.34 1.26 -51.92
CA ARG A 218 9.58 2.02 -51.74
C ARG A 218 10.69 1.26 -52.45
N THR A 219 11.07 1.76 -53.63
CA THR A 219 12.29 1.33 -54.34
C THR A 219 13.49 1.51 -53.40
N LEU A 220 14.14 0.40 -53.06
CA LEU A 220 15.38 0.35 -52.29
C LEU A 220 16.54 0.81 -53.19
N LEU A 221 17.13 1.97 -52.89
CA LEU A 221 18.50 2.29 -53.30
C LEU A 221 19.46 1.63 -52.30
N PRO A 222 20.52 0.94 -52.75
CA PRO A 222 21.47 0.30 -51.85
C PRO A 222 22.37 1.37 -51.23
N LEU A 223 22.19 1.65 -49.93
CA LEU A 223 23.20 2.36 -49.16
C LEU A 223 24.26 1.35 -48.72
N SER A 224 25.39 1.36 -49.43
CA SER A 224 26.64 0.76 -48.97
C SER A 224 27.07 1.44 -47.67
N MET A 225 27.17 0.68 -46.58
CA MET A 225 27.85 1.11 -45.36
C MET A 225 28.93 0.08 -44.97
N PRO A 226 30.11 0.54 -44.53
CA PRO A 226 31.27 -0.31 -44.28
C PRO A 226 31.14 -1.16 -43.01
N ALA A 227 31.86 -2.29 -43.02
CA ALA A 227 31.92 -3.28 -41.95
C ALA A 227 32.42 -2.71 -40.60
N PRO A 228 31.92 -3.22 -39.45
CA PRO A 228 32.46 -2.88 -38.15
C PRO A 228 33.82 -3.59 -37.91
N PRO A 229 34.80 -2.92 -37.27
CA PRO A 229 36.06 -3.56 -36.91
C PRO A 229 35.88 -4.65 -35.84
N ALA A 230 36.67 -5.71 -35.99
CA ALA A 230 36.62 -6.94 -35.22
C ALA A 230 36.96 -6.78 -33.74
N LEU A 231 36.32 -7.63 -32.93
CA LEU A 231 36.55 -7.87 -31.52
C LEU A 231 38.04 -8.13 -31.20
N SER A 232 38.61 -7.33 -30.30
CA SER A 232 39.76 -7.76 -29.49
C SER A 232 39.30 -8.33 -28.16
N ARG A 233 39.46 -9.64 -28.02
CA ARG A 233 39.46 -10.36 -26.75
C ARG A 233 40.59 -9.86 -25.87
N ARG A 234 40.31 -9.50 -24.62
CA ARG A 234 41.28 -9.59 -23.51
C ARG A 234 40.58 -9.50 -22.15
N GLY A 235 40.68 -10.58 -21.37
CA GLY A 235 40.77 -10.57 -19.90
C GLY A 235 39.46 -10.63 -19.07
N THR A 236 39.19 -11.79 -18.49
CA THR A 236 38.59 -11.93 -17.16
C THR A 236 39.43 -12.96 -16.37
N PRO A 237 39.39 -13.02 -15.03
CA PRO A 237 39.06 -12.01 -14.03
C PRO A 237 40.06 -12.00 -12.82
N SER A 238 39.98 -11.00 -11.94
CA SER A 238 40.45 -11.12 -10.56
C SER A 238 39.35 -10.71 -9.59
N LEU A 239 38.90 -11.66 -8.77
CA LEU A 239 38.00 -11.43 -7.64
C LEU A 239 38.73 -10.64 -6.54
N PRO A 240 38.09 -9.67 -5.87
CA PRO A 240 38.65 -9.05 -4.68
C PRO A 240 38.61 -10.02 -3.48
N SER A 241 39.69 -10.03 -2.70
CA SER A 241 39.85 -10.84 -1.48
C SER A 241 38.73 -10.58 -0.46
N PRO A 242 38.29 -11.61 0.30
CA PRO A 242 37.32 -11.43 1.37
C PRO A 242 37.90 -10.60 2.53
N PRO A 243 37.06 -9.84 3.26
CA PRO A 243 37.50 -9.08 4.43
C PRO A 243 37.96 -10.00 5.59
N PRO A 244 38.86 -9.52 6.47
CA PRO A 244 39.33 -10.30 7.61
C PRO A 244 38.19 -10.62 8.59
N ARG A 245 38.26 -11.81 9.20
CA ARG A 245 37.28 -12.27 10.21
C ARG A 245 37.31 -11.36 11.45
N PRO A 246 36.16 -11.09 12.09
CA PRO A 246 36.13 -10.40 13.37
C PRO A 246 36.78 -11.26 14.47
N PRO A 247 37.38 -10.64 15.52
CA PRO A 247 37.96 -11.36 16.64
C PRO A 247 36.87 -12.14 17.40
N ARG A 248 37.19 -13.38 17.80
CA ARG A 248 36.33 -14.18 18.68
C ARG A 248 36.30 -13.53 20.05
N LEU A 249 35.11 -13.13 20.50
CA LEU A 249 34.88 -12.79 21.91
C LEU A 249 34.94 -14.07 22.75
N PRO A 250 35.53 -14.05 23.95
CA PRO A 250 35.46 -15.17 24.88
C PRO A 250 34.01 -15.35 25.36
N LEU A 251 33.59 -16.61 25.43
CA LEU A 251 32.33 -17.01 26.08
C LEU A 251 32.47 -16.77 27.59
N ASN A 252 31.58 -15.95 28.14
CA ASN A 252 31.15 -15.97 29.54
C ASN A 252 29.63 -16.08 29.55
#